data_AF-A0A2D4LV50-F1
#
_entry.id   AF-A0A2D4LV50-F1
#
_cell.length_a   1.000
_cell.length_b   1.000
_cell.length_c   1.000
_cell.angle_alpha   90.00
_cell.angle_beta   90.00
_cell.angle_gamma   90.00
#
_symmetry.space_group_name_H-M   'P 1'
#
loop_
_entity.id
_entity.type
_entity.pdbx_description
1 polymer ?
#
loop_
_entity_poly.entity_id
_entity_poly.type
_entity_poly.pdbx_seq_one_letter_code
_entity_poly.pdbx_strand_id
1 'polypeptide(L)'
;QGAGPQDIVERWVGVLWACSLSQSLGKNELAAIVPLVIKSVQCAPMLSDILHRWSLPPPGLPSMGGGRRGAGSTGTGGKLFAMDKAPLCQLLEAAMAAYISTTHSRLTHISPRHYGEFIEFLGKARETFLMAHEGHLRFSQFLDNLKQTYK
;
A
#
# COMPACT_ATOMS: atom_id res chain seq x y z
N GLN A 1 10.90 -5.62 -20.52
CA GLN A 1 10.05 -6.76 -20.10
C GLN A 1 8.63 -6.21 -19.96
N GLY A 2 7.75 -6.47 -20.93
CA GLY A 2 6.37 -5.96 -20.89
C GLY A 2 5.52 -6.83 -19.97
N ALA A 3 4.77 -6.22 -19.06
CA ALA A 3 3.79 -6.92 -18.24
C ALA A 3 2.81 -7.66 -19.17
N GLY A 4 2.68 -8.98 -18.97
CA GLY A 4 1.80 -9.79 -19.80
C GLY A 4 0.34 -9.35 -19.61
N PRO A 5 -0.54 -9.56 -20.60
CA PRO A 5 -1.95 -9.22 -20.50
C PRO A 5 -2.66 -9.91 -19.31
N GLN A 6 -2.12 -11.03 -18.82
CA GLN A 6 -2.60 -11.75 -17.63
C GLN A 6 -2.36 -10.95 -16.32
N ASP A 7 -1.17 -10.37 -16.13
CA ASP A 7 -0.84 -9.50 -14.98
C ASP A 7 -1.70 -8.24 -14.94
N ILE A 8 -2.09 -7.74 -16.11
CA ILE A 8 -2.96 -6.58 -16.24
C ILE A 8 -4.36 -6.99 -15.76
N VAL A 9 -4.93 -8.07 -16.28
CA VAL A 9 -6.29 -8.52 -15.92
C VAL A 9 -6.41 -8.89 -14.44
N GLU A 10 -5.45 -9.59 -13.84
CA GLU A 10 -5.48 -9.88 -12.40
C GLU A 10 -5.43 -8.62 -11.54
N ARG A 11 -4.64 -7.63 -11.95
CA ARG A 11 -4.60 -6.32 -11.29
C ARG A 11 -5.95 -5.62 -11.44
N TRP A 12 -6.56 -5.58 -12.63
CA TRP A 12 -7.88 -4.94 -12.82
C TRP A 12 -9.02 -5.63 -12.05
N VAL A 13 -9.02 -6.96 -11.95
CA VAL A 13 -10.06 -7.71 -11.23
C VAL A 13 -9.98 -7.46 -9.72
N GLY A 14 -8.78 -7.53 -9.14
CA GLY A 14 -8.58 -7.22 -7.72
C GLY A 14 -8.94 -5.76 -7.39
N VAL A 15 -8.61 -4.85 -8.31
CA VAL A 15 -8.91 -3.42 -8.22
C VAL A 15 -10.40 -3.12 -8.22
N LEU A 16 -11.14 -3.64 -9.19
CA LEU A 16 -12.58 -3.42 -9.30
C LEU A 16 -13.33 -4.09 -8.16
N TRP A 17 -12.88 -5.28 -7.73
CA TRP A 17 -13.42 -5.98 -6.58
C TRP A 17 -13.20 -5.19 -5.29
N ALA A 18 -11.98 -4.73 -5.00
CA ALA A 18 -11.69 -3.95 -3.79
C ALA A 18 -12.46 -2.63 -3.73
N CYS A 19 -12.65 -1.94 -4.87
CA CYS A 19 -13.46 -0.72 -4.97
C CYS A 19 -14.95 -0.98 -4.77
N SER A 20 -15.52 -2.01 -5.42
CA SER A 20 -16.93 -2.36 -5.24
C SER A 20 -17.20 -2.82 -3.80
N LEU A 21 -16.25 -3.53 -3.20
CA LEU A 21 -16.33 -4.06 -1.85
C LEU A 21 -16.26 -2.95 -0.79
N SER A 22 -15.33 -1.99 -0.91
CA SER A 22 -15.25 -0.85 0.02
C SER A 22 -16.47 0.07 -0.05
N GLN A 23 -17.09 0.18 -1.23
CA GLN A 23 -18.31 0.97 -1.44
C GLN A 23 -19.55 0.29 -0.86
N SER A 24 -19.55 -1.03 -0.74
CA SER A 24 -20.70 -1.82 -0.27
C SER A 24 -20.63 -2.18 1.21
N LEU A 25 -19.43 -2.25 1.81
CA LEU A 25 -19.24 -2.67 3.19
C LEU A 25 -19.23 -1.48 4.17
N GLY A 26 -20.00 -1.61 5.25
CA GLY A 26 -19.86 -0.75 6.43
C GLY A 26 -18.54 -1.02 7.19
N LYS A 27 -18.18 -0.12 8.11
CA LYS A 27 -16.93 -0.18 8.91
C LYS A 27 -16.72 -1.51 9.66
N ASN A 28 -17.80 -2.13 10.13
CA ASN A 28 -17.75 -3.39 10.89
C ASN A 28 -17.45 -4.60 9.99
N GLU A 29 -18.04 -4.63 8.80
CA GLU A 29 -17.79 -5.69 7.81
C GLU A 29 -16.36 -5.60 7.26
N LEU A 30 -15.83 -4.38 7.11
CA LEU A 30 -14.44 -4.16 6.73
C LEU A 30 -13.47 -4.75 7.78
N ALA A 31 -13.79 -4.62 9.07
CA ALA A 31 -12.98 -5.20 10.12
C ALA A 31 -13.00 -6.74 10.10
N ALA A 32 -14.11 -7.36 9.71
CA ALA A 32 -14.23 -8.80 9.56
C ALA A 32 -13.49 -9.35 8.33
N ILE A 33 -13.44 -8.59 7.24
CA ILE A 33 -12.82 -9.03 5.98
C ILE A 33 -11.29 -8.84 5.96
N VAL A 34 -10.76 -7.85 6.68
CA VAL A 34 -9.32 -7.56 6.74
C VAL A 34 -8.47 -8.79 7.06
N PRO A 35 -8.76 -9.57 8.13
CA PRO A 35 -7.97 -10.76 8.46
C PRO A 35 -8.04 -11.84 7.37
N LEU A 36 -9.17 -11.94 6.65
CA LEU A 36 -9.34 -12.89 5.55
C LEU A 36 -8.49 -12.48 4.34
N VAL A 37 -8.46 -11.18 4.02
CA VAL A 37 -7.63 -10.62 2.93
C VAL A 37 -6.14 -10.81 3.24
N ILE A 38 -5.72 -10.54 4.49
CA ILE A 38 -4.33 -10.77 4.91
C ILE A 38 -3.96 -12.25 4.78
N LYS A 39 -4.90 -13.17 5.04
CA LYS A 39 -4.67 -14.61 4.93
C LYS A 39 -4.66 -15.11 3.48
N SER A 40 -5.49 -14.53 2.61
CA SER A 40 -5.65 -15.00 1.22
C SER A 40 -4.66 -14.34 0.25
N VAL A 41 -4.25 -13.09 0.52
CA VAL A 41 -3.38 -12.31 -0.35
C VAL A 41 -1.96 -12.26 0.23
N GLN A 42 -1.04 -12.96 -0.43
CA GLN A 42 0.38 -12.96 -0.06
C GLN A 42 1.21 -11.94 -0.86
N CYS A 43 0.62 -11.37 -1.91
CA CYS A 43 1.28 -10.41 -2.80
C CYS A 43 1.30 -9.02 -2.15
N ALA A 44 2.47 -8.56 -1.69
CA ALA A 44 2.62 -7.27 -1.02
C ALA A 44 2.08 -6.08 -1.83
N PRO A 45 2.34 -5.97 -3.16
CA PRO A 45 1.74 -4.93 -4.00
C PRO A 45 0.21 -4.93 -4.04
N MET A 46 -0.41 -6.10 -3.96
CA MET A 46 -1.87 -6.23 -3.95
C MET A 46 -2.46 -5.78 -2.61
N LEU A 47 -1.81 -6.14 -1.49
CA LEU A 47 -2.21 -5.64 -0.16
C LEU A 47 -2.10 -4.11 -0.08
N SER A 48 -1.02 -3.52 -0.60
CA SER A 48 -0.87 -2.07 -0.63
C SER A 48 -1.89 -1.38 -1.54
N ASP A 49 -2.22 -1.98 -2.70
CA ASP A 49 -3.22 -1.39 -3.61
C ASP A 49 -4.63 -1.41 -2.99
N ILE A 50 -5.01 -2.50 -2.32
CA ILE A 50 -6.25 -2.59 -1.54
C ILE A 50 -6.27 -1.51 -0.45
N LEU A 51 -5.17 -1.38 0.31
CA LEU A 51 -5.04 -0.38 1.37
C LEU A 51 -5.18 1.05 0.82
N HIS A 52 -4.51 1.38 -0.28
CA HIS A 52 -4.59 2.70 -0.91
C HIS A 52 -6.03 3.01 -1.36
N ARG A 53 -6.72 2.05 -1.98
CA ARG A 53 -8.11 2.22 -2.45
C ARG A 53 -9.10 2.39 -1.30
N TRP A 54 -8.92 1.65 -0.21
CA TRP A 54 -9.76 1.78 0.98
C TRP A 54 -9.46 3.05 1.77
N SER A 55 -8.26 3.62 1.61
CA SER A 55 -7.88 4.90 2.21
C SER A 55 -8.31 6.13 1.39
N LEU A 56 -8.67 5.96 0.12
CA LEU A 56 -9.12 7.07 -0.73
C LEU A 56 -10.60 7.38 -0.48
N PRO A 57 -10.98 8.66 -0.27
CA PRO A 57 -12.39 9.03 -0.17
C PRO A 57 -13.11 8.80 -1.52
N PRO A 58 -14.43 8.47 -1.50
CA PRO A 58 -15.18 8.20 -2.71
C PRO A 58 -15.12 9.38 -3.71
N PRO A 59 -14.88 9.13 -5.02
CA PRO A 59 -14.92 10.17 -6.03
C PRO A 59 -16.39 10.54 -6.26
N GLY A 60 -16.86 11.58 -5.56
CA GLY A 60 -18.26 12.01 -5.67
C GLY A 60 -18.78 12.92 -4.56
N LEU A 61 -18.07 13.03 -3.42
CA LEU A 61 -18.36 14.11 -2.48
C LEU A 61 -17.46 15.32 -2.79
N PRO A 62 -18.00 16.43 -3.32
CA PRO A 62 -17.29 17.70 -3.22
C PRO A 62 -16.97 17.91 -1.74
N SER A 63 -15.70 18.18 -1.45
CA SER A 63 -15.32 18.71 -0.16
C SER A 63 -16.23 19.92 0.10
N MET A 64 -17.13 19.79 1.08
CA MET A 64 -17.96 20.89 1.54
C MET A 64 -17.06 21.85 2.33
N GLY A 65 -16.18 22.50 1.59
CA GLY A 65 -15.25 23.54 1.98
C GLY A 65 -15.30 24.64 0.91
N GLY A 66 -16.52 25.06 0.55
CA GLY A 66 -16.74 26.25 -0.25
C GLY A 66 -16.38 27.47 0.60
N GLY A 67 -15.18 28.02 0.39
CA GLY A 67 -14.76 29.17 1.19
C GLY A 67 -13.38 29.75 0.89
N ARG A 68 -13.23 30.31 -0.32
CA ARG A 68 -12.28 31.39 -0.69
C ARG A 68 -10.84 30.99 -1.01
N ARG A 69 -10.36 31.66 -2.06
CA ARG A 69 -9.07 31.55 -2.74
C ARG A 69 -7.92 31.98 -1.81
N GLY A 70 -6.79 31.25 -1.86
CA GLY A 70 -5.53 31.68 -1.29
C GLY A 70 -4.40 30.75 -1.74
N ALA A 71 -3.46 31.29 -2.50
CA ALA A 71 -2.23 30.62 -2.91
C ALA A 71 -1.41 30.21 -1.68
N GLY A 72 -0.83 29.01 -1.72
CA GLY A 72 0.03 28.50 -0.64
C GLY A 72 0.38 27.04 -0.84
N SER A 73 1.55 26.82 -1.42
CA SER A 73 2.31 25.57 -1.38
C SER A 73 2.35 24.95 0.04
N THR A 74 2.64 23.64 0.09
CA THR A 74 3.06 22.81 1.24
C THR A 74 1.97 22.05 2.02
N GLY A 75 2.01 20.71 1.92
CA GLY A 75 1.51 19.84 3.00
C GLY A 75 0.36 18.87 2.69
N THR A 76 0.26 18.26 1.51
CA THR A 76 -0.71 17.16 1.25
C THR A 76 -0.38 15.84 1.97
N GLY A 77 0.54 15.83 2.93
CA GLY A 77 0.89 14.67 3.75
C GLY A 77 0.30 14.66 5.17
N GLY A 78 -0.51 15.64 5.56
CA GLY A 78 -0.80 15.88 6.98
C GLY A 78 -2.17 15.50 7.52
N LYS A 79 -3.16 15.12 6.70
CA LYS A 79 -4.54 15.03 7.19
C LYS A 79 -5.47 14.09 6.41
N LEU A 80 -4.95 12.99 5.86
CA LEU A 80 -5.82 11.87 5.46
C LEU A 80 -6.20 11.09 6.71
N PHE A 81 -7.32 11.52 7.28
CA PHE A 81 -8.25 10.76 8.11
C PHE A 81 -7.69 10.07 9.35
N ALA A 82 -8.29 10.41 10.49
CA ALA A 82 -8.31 9.53 11.65
C ALA A 82 -8.93 8.19 11.22
N MET A 83 -8.08 7.30 10.71
CA MET A 83 -8.28 5.85 10.66
C MET A 83 -8.84 5.47 12.03
N ASP A 84 -10.07 4.99 12.07
CA ASP A 84 -10.53 4.17 13.19
C ASP A 84 -9.62 2.92 13.14
N LYS A 85 -8.52 2.98 13.91
CA LYS A 85 -7.19 2.45 13.53
C LYS A 85 -7.12 0.93 13.43
N ALA A 86 -8.01 0.16 14.05
CA ALA A 86 -7.73 -1.25 14.26
C ALA A 86 -7.58 -2.08 12.97
N PRO A 87 -8.56 -2.11 12.03
CA PRO A 87 -8.48 -3.03 10.89
C PRO A 87 -7.55 -2.54 9.78
N LEU A 88 -7.56 -1.25 9.45
CA LEU A 88 -6.70 -0.76 8.37
C LEU A 88 -5.22 -0.68 8.80
N CYS A 89 -4.92 -0.42 10.08
CA CYS A 89 -3.54 -0.54 10.55
C CYS A 89 -3.06 -2.00 10.51
N GLN A 90 -3.91 -2.98 10.82
CA GLN A 90 -3.55 -4.39 10.64
C GLN A 90 -3.22 -4.73 9.19
N LEU A 91 -4.00 -4.20 8.23
CA LEU A 91 -3.72 -4.38 6.81
C LEU A 91 -2.41 -3.71 6.39
N LEU A 92 -2.14 -2.50 6.88
CA LEU A 92 -0.88 -1.79 6.62
C LEU A 92 0.34 -2.54 7.18
N GLU A 93 0.29 -2.97 8.43
CA GLU A 93 1.39 -3.73 9.06
C GLU A 93 1.59 -5.07 8.32
N ALA A 94 0.51 -5.75 7.91
CA ALA A 94 0.60 -6.95 7.10
C ALA A 94 1.23 -6.69 5.71
N ALA A 95 0.84 -5.60 5.04
CA ALA A 95 1.44 -5.21 3.76
C ALA A 95 2.94 -4.92 3.91
N MET A 96 3.32 -4.17 4.95
CA MET A 96 4.73 -3.87 5.27
C MET A 96 5.53 -5.15 5.55
N ALA A 97 4.99 -6.07 6.36
CA ALA A 97 5.63 -7.36 6.64
C ALA A 97 5.78 -8.21 5.37
N ALA A 98 4.77 -8.23 4.50
CA ALA A 98 4.84 -8.92 3.22
C ALA A 98 5.91 -8.31 2.30
N TYR A 99 6.05 -6.98 2.26
CA TYR A 99 7.12 -6.30 1.53
C TYR A 99 8.50 -6.71 2.05
N ILE A 100 8.69 -6.72 3.38
CA ILE A 100 9.96 -7.13 4.00
C ILE A 100 10.29 -8.58 3.62
N SER A 101 9.38 -9.52 3.86
CA SER A 101 9.58 -10.94 3.56
C SER A 101 9.88 -11.19 2.08
N THR A 102 9.08 -10.58 1.19
CA THR A 102 9.28 -10.69 -0.26
C THR A 102 10.62 -10.09 -0.68
N THR A 103 11.07 -9.00 -0.05
CA THR A 103 12.36 -8.38 -0.35
C THR A 103 13.51 -9.32 -0.05
N HIS A 104 13.50 -9.94 1.14
CA HIS A 104 14.49 -10.94 1.52
C HIS A 104 14.50 -12.13 0.55
N SER A 105 13.32 -12.66 0.20
CA SER A 105 13.19 -13.77 -0.74
C SER A 105 13.65 -13.42 -2.16
N ARG A 106 13.40 -12.19 -2.64
CA ARG A 106 13.87 -11.74 -3.94
C ARG A 106 15.38 -11.53 -3.95
N LEU A 107 15.94 -10.92 -2.90
CA LEU A 107 17.37 -10.62 -2.79
C LEU A 107 18.24 -11.87 -2.73
N THR A 108 17.77 -12.99 -2.17
CA THR A 108 18.59 -14.21 -2.06
C THR A 108 18.93 -14.82 -3.42
N HIS A 109 18.14 -14.56 -4.46
CA HIS A 109 18.33 -15.16 -5.80
C HIS A 109 18.24 -14.13 -6.94
N ILE A 110 18.39 -12.83 -6.64
CA ILE A 110 18.26 -11.78 -7.65
C ILE A 110 19.43 -11.82 -8.64
N SER A 111 19.13 -11.68 -9.94
CA SER A 111 20.14 -11.50 -10.98
C SER A 111 20.21 -10.03 -11.45
N PRO A 112 21.33 -9.57 -12.02
CA PRO A 112 21.50 -8.17 -12.45
C PRO A 112 20.40 -7.65 -13.38
N ARG A 113 19.77 -8.55 -14.16
CA ARG A 113 18.68 -8.20 -15.08
C ARG A 113 17.38 -7.82 -14.37
N HIS A 114 17.20 -8.24 -13.11
CA HIS A 114 16.01 -7.97 -12.31
C HIS A 114 16.17 -6.79 -11.36
N TYR A 115 17.31 -6.08 -11.37
CA TYR A 115 17.54 -4.94 -10.48
C TYR A 115 16.53 -3.81 -10.72
N GLY A 116 16.19 -3.53 -11.98
CA GLY A 116 15.18 -2.51 -12.31
C GLY A 116 13.83 -2.82 -11.67
N GLU A 117 13.32 -4.03 -11.86
CA GLU A 117 12.05 -4.49 -11.27
C GLU A 117 12.10 -4.48 -9.74
N PHE A 118 13.24 -4.85 -9.16
CA PHE A 118 13.42 -4.85 -7.72
C PHE A 118 13.46 -3.43 -7.13
N ILE A 119 14.08 -2.47 -7.82
CA ILE A 119 14.08 -1.06 -7.42
C ILE A 119 12.65 -0.48 -7.50
N GLU A 120 11.90 -0.79 -8.56
CA GLU A 120 10.49 -0.41 -8.66
C GLU A 120 9.64 -1.02 -7.53
N PHE A 121 9.92 -2.28 -7.17
CA PHE A 121 9.29 -2.95 -6.04
C PHE A 121 9.58 -2.23 -4.71
N LEU A 122 10.84 -1.83 -4.46
CA LEU A 122 11.21 -1.03 -3.29
C LEU A 122 10.56 0.37 -3.31
N GLY A 123 10.34 0.95 -4.49
CA GLY A 123 9.59 2.20 -4.66
C GLY A 123 8.16 2.09 -4.14
N LYS A 124 7.44 1.01 -4.48
CA LYS A 124 6.09 0.73 -3.98
C LYS A 124 6.07 0.41 -2.49
N ALA A 125 7.09 -0.32 -2.01
CA ALA A 125 7.27 -0.55 -0.58
C ALA A 125 7.39 0.78 0.17
N ARG A 126 8.21 1.72 -0.34
CA ARG A 126 8.37 3.06 0.24
C ARG A 126 7.02 3.76 0.37
N GLU A 127 6.24 3.84 -0.70
CA GLU A 127 4.92 4.49 -0.69
C GLU A 127 4.00 3.91 0.39
N THR A 128 3.99 2.58 0.54
CA THR A 128 3.22 1.89 1.58
C THR A 128 3.71 2.27 2.98
N PHE A 129 5.03 2.27 3.22
CA PHE A 129 5.61 2.66 4.50
C PHE A 129 5.28 4.11 4.87
N LEU A 130 5.20 5.03 3.91
CA LEU A 130 4.86 6.42 4.17
C LEU A 130 3.43 6.63 4.71
N MET A 131 2.55 5.64 4.56
CA MET A 131 1.22 5.66 5.17
C MET A 131 1.27 5.40 6.69
N ALA A 132 2.36 4.83 7.21
CA ALA A 132 2.53 4.55 8.63
C ALA A 132 3.07 5.76 9.40
N HIS A 133 2.78 5.82 10.70
CA HIS A 133 3.41 6.78 11.61
C HIS A 133 4.92 6.52 11.68
N GLU A 134 5.76 7.56 11.54
CA GLU A 134 7.21 7.44 11.34
C GLU A 134 7.62 6.55 10.15
N GLY A 135 6.79 6.49 9.11
CA GLY A 135 7.01 5.66 7.92
C GLY A 135 8.39 5.82 7.27
N HIS A 136 8.89 7.06 7.21
CA HIS A 136 10.24 7.38 6.71
C HIS A 136 11.35 6.70 7.52
N LEU A 137 11.28 6.76 8.85
CA LEU A 137 12.27 6.12 9.73
C LEU A 137 12.21 4.60 9.61
N ARG A 138 11.01 4.03 9.60
CA ARG A 138 10.82 2.58 9.44
C ARG A 138 11.36 2.09 8.10
N PHE A 139 11.15 2.84 7.02
CA PHE A 139 11.67 2.48 5.70
C PHE A 139 13.21 2.59 5.64
N SER A 140 13.79 3.63 6.26
CA SER A 140 15.24 3.76 6.36
C SER A 140 15.85 2.60 7.12
N GLN A 141 15.29 2.25 8.29
CA GLN A 141 15.71 1.10 9.09
C GLN A 141 15.61 -0.20 8.30
N PHE A 142 14.51 -0.39 7.56
CA PHE A 142 14.35 -1.54 6.66
C PHE A 142 15.49 -1.62 5.62
N LEU A 143 15.79 -0.53 4.91
CA LEU A 143 16.89 -0.52 3.94
C LEU A 143 18.26 -0.78 4.58
N ASP A 144 18.51 -0.23 5.76
CA ASP A 144 19.78 -0.44 6.47
C ASP A 144 19.94 -1.88 6.94
N ASN A 145 18.85 -2.52 7.40
CA ASN A 145 18.82 -3.95 7.71
C ASN A 145 19.14 -4.79 6.46
N LEU A 146 18.52 -4.50 5.32
CA LEU A 146 18.82 -5.20 4.06
C LEU A 146 20.30 -5.08 3.70
N LYS A 147 20.85 -3.87 3.77
CA LYS A 147 22.27 -3.65 3.51
C LYS A 147 23.13 -4.48 4.43
N GLN A 148 22.82 -4.55 5.73
CA GLN A 148 23.60 -5.33 6.71
C GLN A 148 23.53 -6.84 6.46
N THR A 149 22.34 -7.37 6.13
CA THR A 149 22.14 -8.81 5.90
C THR A 149 22.81 -9.31 4.62
N TYR A 150 22.91 -8.47 3.59
CA TYR A 150 23.41 -8.86 2.25
C TYR A 150 24.69 -8.08 1.84
N LYS A 151 25.51 -7.66 2.82
CA LYS A 151 26.84 -7.07 2.56
C LYS A 151 27.79 -8.05 1.90
#